data_AF-A0A6G6ZX81-F1
#
_entry.id   AF-A0A6G6ZX81-F1
#
_cell.length_a   1.000
_cell.length_b   1.000
_cell.length_c   1.000
_cell.angle_alpha   90.00
_cell.angle_beta   90.00
_cell.angle_gamma   90.00
#
_symmetry.space_group_name_H-M   'P 1'
#
loop_
_entity.id
_entity.type
_entity.pdbx_description
1 polymer ?
#
loop_
_entity_poly.entity_id
_entity_poly.type
_entity_poly.pdbx_seq_one_letter_code
_entity_poly.pdbx_strand_id
1 'polypeptide(L)'
;MGIKAQNGYMAFMAKQLVAAISNCGNPFIEEYLDSMDCSVEAEVSNLRALQQSVARNPGGDQSRASDVLNKWLYGWKAADKCLACMGLKPSAAWAEGYYKAGRA
;
A
#
# COMPACT_ATOMS: atom_id res chain seq x y z
N MET A 1 -19.03 -2.81 10.92
CA MET A 1 -19.05 -2.65 9.44
C MET A 1 -17.65 -2.94 8.87
N GLY A 2 -16.94 -3.94 9.40
CA GLY A 2 -15.47 -3.94 9.41
C GLY A 2 -14.77 -4.19 8.08
N ILE A 3 -15.19 -5.21 7.32
CA ILE A 3 -14.50 -5.59 6.06
C ILE A 3 -14.57 -4.47 5.01
N LYS A 4 -15.73 -3.80 4.87
CA LYS A 4 -15.88 -2.70 3.90
C LYS A 4 -14.99 -1.50 4.25
N ALA A 5 -14.95 -1.13 5.54
CA ALA A 5 -14.12 -0.04 6.02
C ALA A 5 -12.62 -0.36 5.86
N GLN A 6 -12.23 -1.60 6.19
CA GLN A 6 -10.86 -2.09 6.04
C GLN A 6 -10.41 -2.13 4.57
N ASN A 7 -11.26 -2.65 3.68
CA ASN A 7 -11.01 -2.64 2.24
C ASN A 7 -10.91 -1.21 1.68
N GLY A 8 -11.79 -0.30 2.13
CA GLY A 8 -11.72 1.12 1.78
C GLY A 8 -10.40 1.77 2.21
N TYR A 9 -9.92 1.44 3.40
CA TYR A 9 -8.63 1.93 3.89
C TYR A 9 -7.44 1.39 3.07
N MET A 10 -7.48 0.11 2.65
CA MET A 10 -6.47 -0.45 1.74
C MET A 10 -6.46 0.25 0.39
N ALA A 11 -7.63 0.51 -0.21
CA ALA A 11 -7.71 1.24 -1.47
C ALA A 11 -7.19 2.69 -1.33
N PHE A 12 -7.48 3.35 -0.20
CA PHE A 12 -6.94 4.67 0.11
C PHE A 12 -5.41 4.64 0.22
N MET A 13 -4.85 3.69 0.97
CA MET A 13 -3.39 3.52 1.10
C MET A 13 -2.73 3.27 -0.25
N ALA A 14 -3.28 2.36 -1.05
CA ALA A 14 -2.77 2.07 -2.39
C ALA A 14 -2.78 3.31 -3.30
N LYS A 15 -3.81 4.14 -3.21
CA LYS A 15 -3.89 5.40 -3.96
C LYS A 15 -2.79 6.39 -3.53
N GLN A 16 -2.52 6.51 -2.23
CA GLN A 16 -1.45 7.37 -1.71
C GLN A 16 -0.06 6.90 -2.17
N LEU A 17 0.19 5.58 -2.12
CA LEU A 17 1.44 4.98 -2.59
C LEU A 17 1.66 5.23 -4.09
N VAL A 18 0.64 4.99 -4.94
CA VAL A 18 0.74 5.27 -6.38
C VAL A 18 1.08 6.73 -6.63
N ALA A 19 0.38 7.66 -5.95
CA ALA A 19 0.63 9.08 -6.11
C ALA A 19 2.05 9.46 -5.67
N ALA A 20 2.55 8.88 -4.57
CA ALA A 20 3.87 9.19 -4.08
C ALA A 20 4.98 8.60 -4.97
N ILE A 21 4.87 7.34 -5.38
CA ILE A 21 5.81 6.68 -6.28
C ILE A 21 5.91 7.44 -7.61
N SER A 22 4.77 7.85 -8.18
CA SER A 22 4.75 8.56 -9.47
C SER A 22 5.30 10.00 -9.41
N ASN A 23 5.26 10.66 -8.25
CA ASN A 23 5.61 12.08 -8.13
C ASN A 23 6.94 12.35 -7.39
N CYS A 24 7.44 11.39 -6.61
CA CYS A 24 8.59 11.63 -5.73
C CYS A 24 9.91 11.81 -6.50
N GLY A 25 10.10 11.07 -7.60
CA GLY A 25 11.34 11.12 -8.41
C GLY A 25 12.60 10.68 -7.64
N ASN A 26 12.45 10.08 -6.46
CA ASN A 26 13.56 9.66 -5.62
C ASN A 26 14.08 8.27 -6.06
N PRO A 27 15.35 8.16 -6.45
CA PRO A 27 15.93 6.89 -6.93
C PRO A 27 15.92 5.79 -5.85
N PHE A 28 15.86 6.16 -4.57
CA PHE A 28 15.76 5.20 -3.47
C PHE A 28 14.51 4.32 -3.54
N ILE A 29 13.43 4.79 -4.18
CA ILE A 29 12.21 4.01 -4.37
C ILE A 29 12.50 2.83 -5.30
N GLU A 30 13.21 3.09 -6.41
CA GLU A 30 13.60 2.08 -7.38
C GLU A 30 14.56 1.08 -6.74
N GLU A 31 15.61 1.55 -6.06
CA GLU A 31 16.55 0.67 -5.34
C GLU A 31 15.85 -0.21 -4.28
N TYR A 32 14.89 0.36 -3.56
CA TYR A 32 14.11 -0.38 -2.56
C TYR A 32 13.27 -1.48 -3.23
N LEU A 33 12.55 -1.14 -4.30
CA LEU A 33 11.69 -2.08 -5.01
C LEU A 33 12.51 -3.18 -5.73
N ASP A 34 13.63 -2.81 -6.35
CA ASP A 34 14.58 -3.74 -6.97
C ASP A 34 15.17 -4.71 -5.95
N SER A 35 15.41 -4.27 -4.71
CA SER A 35 15.86 -5.16 -3.64
C SER A 35 14.86 -6.29 -3.34
N MET A 36 13.61 -6.18 -3.80
CA MET A 36 12.52 -7.16 -3.66
C MET A 36 12.09 -7.75 -5.00
N ASP A 37 12.94 -7.68 -6.03
CA ASP A 37 12.68 -8.17 -7.38
C ASP A 37 11.36 -7.60 -7.97
N CYS A 38 11.04 -6.35 -7.64
CA CYS A 38 9.82 -5.68 -8.06
C CYS A 38 10.18 -4.37 -8.76
N SER A 39 9.69 -4.16 -9.99
CA SER A 39 9.88 -2.86 -10.65
C SER A 39 8.86 -1.84 -10.17
N VAL A 40 9.20 -0.56 -10.32
CA VAL A 40 8.27 0.58 -10.07
C VAL A 40 6.96 0.40 -10.85
N GLU A 41 7.05 0.01 -12.13
CA GLU A 41 5.88 -0.22 -12.97
C GLU A 41 5.00 -1.37 -12.46
N ALA A 42 5.63 -2.49 -12.06
CA ALA A 42 4.92 -3.64 -11.51
C ALA A 42 4.22 -3.28 -10.20
N GLU A 43 4.90 -2.52 -9.33
CA GLU A 43 4.32 -2.07 -8.06
C GLU A 43 3.11 -1.16 -8.27
N VAL A 44 3.24 -0.16 -9.16
CA VAL A 44 2.14 0.75 -9.50
C VAL A 44 0.97 -0.02 -10.10
N SER A 45 1.23 -0.99 -10.98
CA SER A 45 0.21 -1.85 -11.58
C SER A 45 -0.54 -2.65 -10.52
N ASN A 46 0.18 -3.30 -9.60
CA ASN A 46 -0.41 -4.08 -8.50
C ASN A 46 -1.27 -3.22 -7.56
N LEU A 47 -0.78 -2.03 -7.20
CA LEU A 47 -1.53 -1.09 -6.35
C LEU A 47 -2.79 -0.56 -7.03
N ARG A 48 -2.77 -0.34 -8.36
CA ARG A 48 -3.97 0.04 -9.13
C ARG A 48 -4.95 -1.13 -9.25
N ALA A 49 -4.45 -2.35 -9.44
CA ALA A 49 -5.28 -3.55 -9.48
C ALA A 49 -6.01 -3.77 -8.15
N LEU A 50 -5.35 -3.56 -7.00
CA LEU A 50 -5.99 -3.59 -5.68
C LEU A 50 -7.12 -2.56 -5.57
N GLN A 51 -6.89 -1.31 -6.00
CA GLN A 51 -7.93 -0.27 -5.99
C GLN A 51 -9.16 -0.69 -6.80
N GLN A 52 -8.95 -1.24 -8.00
CA GLN A 52 -10.04 -1.73 -8.84
C GLN A 52 -10.76 -2.94 -8.22
N SER A 53 -10.03 -3.86 -7.60
CA SER A 53 -10.60 -5.03 -6.94
C SER A 53 -11.52 -4.63 -5.79
N VAL A 54 -11.05 -3.70 -4.93
CA VAL A 54 -11.86 -3.14 -3.84
C VAL A 54 -13.08 -2.39 -4.40
N ALA A 55 -12.92 -1.59 -5.45
CA ALA A 55 -14.04 -0.86 -6.06
C ALA A 55 -15.13 -1.79 -6.61
N ARG A 56 -14.74 -2.92 -7.21
CA ARG A 56 -15.66 -3.93 -7.75
C ARG A 56 -16.36 -4.74 -6.66
N ASN A 57 -15.65 -5.07 -5.58
CA ASN A 57 -16.23 -5.83 -4.47
C ASN A 57 -15.76 -5.29 -3.11
N PRO A 58 -16.35 -4.19 -2.62
CA PRO A 58 -15.91 -3.53 -1.38
C PRO A 58 -16.09 -4.40 -0.14
N GLY A 59 -17.05 -5.34 -0.16
CA GLY A 59 -17.31 -6.27 0.95
C GLY A 59 -16.69 -7.65 0.77
N GLY A 60 -15.96 -7.87 -0.33
CA GLY A 60 -15.36 -9.15 -0.66
C GLY A 60 -14.06 -9.43 0.08
N ASP A 61 -13.63 -10.68 0.01
CA ASP A 61 -12.29 -11.08 0.41
C ASP A 61 -11.26 -10.49 -0.56
N GLN A 62 -10.37 -9.66 -0.02
CA GLN A 62 -9.29 -9.00 -0.76
C GLN A 62 -7.91 -9.51 -0.31
N SER A 63 -7.82 -10.63 0.40
CA SER A 63 -6.58 -11.14 1.01
C SER A 63 -5.41 -11.18 0.01
N ARG A 64 -5.61 -11.81 -1.15
CA ARG A 64 -4.59 -11.89 -2.21
C ARG A 64 -4.21 -10.52 -2.80
N ALA A 65 -5.20 -9.64 -2.98
CA ALA A 65 -4.93 -8.30 -3.51
C ALA A 65 -4.22 -7.42 -2.47
N SER A 66 -4.44 -7.68 -1.18
CA SER A 66 -3.83 -6.95 -0.07
C SER A 66 -2.36 -7.31 0.16
N ASP A 67 -1.87 -8.42 -0.40
CA ASP A 67 -0.47 -8.84 -0.24
C ASP A 67 0.52 -7.80 -0.74
N VAL A 68 0.15 -7.01 -1.76
CA VAL A 68 0.96 -5.86 -2.24
C VAL A 68 1.20 -4.82 -1.13
N LEU A 69 0.28 -4.68 -0.18
CA LEU A 69 0.38 -3.73 0.93
C LEU A 69 1.17 -4.27 2.12
N ASN A 70 1.37 -5.58 2.25
CA ASN A 70 2.00 -6.17 3.42
C ASN A 70 3.40 -5.59 3.70
N LYS A 71 4.20 -5.36 2.66
CA LYS A 71 5.54 -4.75 2.82
C LYS A 71 5.47 -3.35 3.42
N TRP A 72 4.46 -2.58 3.02
CA TRP A 72 4.22 -1.23 3.49
C TRP A 72 3.55 -1.19 4.86
N LEU A 73 2.77 -2.21 5.22
CA LEU A 73 2.10 -2.34 6.52
C LEU A 73 3.05 -2.84 7.62
N TYR A 74 3.94 -3.77 7.29
CA TYR A 74 4.79 -4.46 8.25
C TYR A 74 6.24 -3.95 8.25
N GLY A 75 6.53 -2.83 7.61
CA GLY A 75 7.86 -2.22 7.65
C GLY A 75 8.93 -3.11 7.00
N TRP A 76 8.58 -3.87 5.95
CA TRP A 76 9.49 -4.88 5.43
C TRP A 76 10.73 -4.25 4.79
N LYS A 77 11.91 -4.72 5.22
CA LYS A 77 13.23 -4.16 4.86
C LYS A 77 13.32 -2.68 5.22
N ALA A 78 13.52 -1.81 4.23
CA ALA A 78 13.64 -0.37 4.38
C ALA A 78 12.33 0.38 4.06
N ALA A 79 11.17 -0.27 4.20
CA ALA A 79 9.87 0.32 3.87
C ALA A 79 9.65 1.69 4.54
N ASP A 80 9.97 1.82 5.83
CA ASP A 80 9.81 3.09 6.55
C ASP A 80 10.71 4.21 6.00
N LYS A 81 11.93 3.88 5.57
CA LYS A 81 12.80 4.85 4.90
C LYS A 81 12.21 5.27 3.56
N CYS A 82 11.71 4.30 2.79
CA CYS A 82 11.08 4.57 1.50
C CYS A 82 9.80 5.41 1.64
N LEU A 83 8.95 5.09 2.63
CA LEU A 83 7.78 5.88 3.00
C LEU A 83 8.16 7.31 3.39
N ALA A 84 9.22 7.48 4.20
CA ALA A 84 9.71 8.81 4.56
C ALA A 84 10.22 9.60 3.35
N CYS A 85 10.96 8.96 2.43
CA CYS A 85 11.39 9.57 1.16
C CYS A 85 10.20 10.02 0.30
N MET A 86 9.09 9.30 0.37
CA MET A 86 7.82 9.61 -0.30
C MET A 86 6.95 10.65 0.45
N GLY A 87 7.39 11.14 1.61
CA GLY A 87 6.59 12.04 2.46
C GLY A 87 5.35 11.38 3.08
N LEU A 88 5.33 10.06 3.15
CA LEU A 88 4.23 9.28 3.71
C LEU A 88 4.49 8.92 5.17
N LYS A 89 3.40 8.67 5.90
CA LYS A 89 3.46 8.18 7.29
C LYS A 89 4.11 6.79 7.35
N PRO A 90 4.75 6.43 8.48
CA PRO A 90 5.45 5.15 8.64
C PRO A 90 4.48 3.96 8.62
N SER A 91 5.03 2.77 8.40
CA SER A 91 4.32 1.49 8.36
C SER A 91 3.45 1.27 9.59
N ALA A 92 3.95 1.59 10.79
CA ALA A 92 3.19 1.48 12.03
C ALA A 92 1.89 2.32 12.02
N ALA A 93 1.96 3.55 11.49
CA ALA A 93 0.80 4.44 11.38
C ALA A 93 -0.17 4.01 10.26
N TRP A 94 0.32 3.32 9.23
CA TRP A 94 -0.54 2.64 8.25
C TRP A 94 -1.27 1.46 8.86
N ALA A 95 -0.54 0.57 9.55
CA ALA A 95 -1.07 -0.61 10.21
C ALA A 95 -2.12 -0.26 11.27
N GLU A 96 -1.86 0.74 12.10
CA GLU A 96 -2.82 1.22 13.10
C GLU A 96 -4.15 1.63 12.46
N GLY A 97 -4.11 2.44 11.39
CA GLY A 97 -5.32 2.85 10.68
C GLY A 97 -6.04 1.68 10.00
N TYR A 98 -5.30 0.69 9.49
CA TYR A 98 -5.88 -0.53 8.92
C TYR A 98 -6.63 -1.35 9.96
N TYR A 99 -6.04 -1.57 11.15
CA TYR A 99 -6.68 -2.30 12.24
C TYR A 99 -7.86 -1.53 12.83
N LYS A 100 -7.77 -0.20 12.94
CA LYS A 100 -8.89 0.65 13.37
C LYS A 100 -10.07 0.55 12.40
N ALA A 101 -9.82 0.58 11.10
CA ALA A 101 -10.86 0.43 10.08
C ALA A 101 -11.56 -0.94 10.16
N GLY A 102 -10.83 -2.02 10.44
CA GLY A 102 -11.41 -3.36 10.59
C GLY A 102 -12.25 -3.55 11.86
N ARG A 103 -12.08 -2.70 12.88
CA ARG A 103 -12.82 -2.75 14.15
C ARG A 103 -14.11 -1.89 14.16
N ALA A 104 -14.35 -1.07 13.14
CA ALA A 104 -15.55 -0.23 12.97
C ALA A 104 -16.72 -1.00 12.32
#